data_AF-A0A1I1ETA4-F1
#
_entry.id   AF-A0A1I1ETA4-F1
#
_cell.length_a   1.000
_cell.length_b   1.000
_cell.length_c   1.000
_cell.angle_alpha   90.00
_cell.angle_beta   90.00
_cell.angle_gamma   90.00
#
_symmetry.space_group_name_H-M   'P 1'
#
loop_
_entity.id
_entity.type
_entity.pdbx_description
1 polymer ?
#
loop_
_entity_poly.entity_id
_entity_poly.type
_entity_poly.pdbx_seq_one_letter_code
_entity_poly.pdbx_strand_id
1 'polypeptide(L)'
;MEKVKSLRLQNRLQQLKNRYELSDLDLEILEKVQQYQIKSICCTTEGGFDKKTGAFYTEDRTLNYKIKIAYKRNDSAPTEFVLIKAEEAEEEDLFQFPQKTTHLEKAV
;
A
#
# COMPACT_ATOMS: atom_id res chain seq x y z
N MET A 1 29.57 -8.85 3.92
CA MET A 1 28.62 -8.53 2.82
C MET A 1 27.23 -8.14 3.33
N GLU A 2 26.73 -8.73 4.42
CA GLU A 2 25.40 -8.42 4.99
C GLU A 2 25.26 -6.99 5.54
N LYS A 3 26.29 -6.44 6.21
CA LYS A 3 26.25 -5.05 6.71
C LYS A 3 26.00 -4.01 5.60
N VAL A 4 26.60 -4.20 4.42
CA VAL A 4 26.42 -3.31 3.26
C VAL A 4 25.02 -3.42 2.67
N LYS A 5 24.44 -4.64 2.64
CA LYS A 5 23.04 -4.84 2.21
C LYS A 5 22.06 -4.15 3.18
N SER A 6 22.29 -4.27 4.48
CA SER A 6 21.50 -3.61 5.51
C SER A 6 21.51 -2.08 5.36
N LEU A 7 22.68 -1.48 5.14
CA LEU A 7 22.82 -0.04 4.95
C LEU A 7 22.09 0.45 3.68
N ARG A 8 22.17 -0.30 2.58
CA ARG A 8 21.44 0.03 1.35
C ARG A 8 19.93 0.00 1.54
N LEU A 9 19.42 -0.97 2.31
CA LEU A 9 17.99 -1.07 2.60
C LEU A 9 17.51 0.05 3.52
N GLN A 10 18.31 0.45 4.50
CA GLN A 10 18.02 1.63 5.33
C GLN A 10 17.96 2.92 4.51
N ASN A 11 18.90 3.12 3.58
CA ASN A 11 18.84 4.27 2.67
C ASN A 11 17.61 4.23 1.77
N ARG A 12 17.17 3.04 1.34
CA ARG A 12 15.93 2.89 0.56
C ARG A 12 14.68 3.23 1.37
N LEU A 13 14.63 2.90 2.66
CA LEU A 13 13.52 3.32 3.54
C LEU A 13 13.39 4.85 3.58
N GLN A 14 14.52 5.57 3.69
CA GLN A 14 14.51 7.03 3.66
C GLN A 14 14.01 7.58 2.31
N GLN A 15 14.39 6.93 1.20
CA GLN A 15 13.89 7.31 -0.12
C GLN A 15 12.37 7.11 -0.28
N LEU A 16 11.75 6.17 0.46
CA LEU A 16 10.30 6.01 0.44
C LEU A 16 9.59 7.27 0.94
N LYS A 17 10.11 7.91 1.99
CA LYS A 17 9.55 9.14 2.56
C LYS A 17 9.53 10.30 1.56
N ASN A 18 10.50 10.34 0.65
CA ASN A 18 10.60 11.39 -0.37
C ASN A 18 9.79 11.07 -1.63
N ARG A 19 9.48 9.79 -1.87
CA ARG A 19 8.86 9.32 -3.11
C ARG A 19 7.35 9.16 -3.02
N TYR A 20 6.85 8.86 -1.82
CA TYR A 20 5.43 8.60 -1.59
C TYR A 20 4.89 9.62 -0.58
N GLU A 21 3.66 10.06 -0.82
CA GLU A 21 2.88 10.76 0.20
C GLU A 21 2.43 9.74 1.24
N LEU A 22 3.13 9.71 2.37
CA LEU A 22 2.89 8.77 3.47
C LEU A 22 2.09 9.47 4.57
N SER A 23 1.14 8.74 5.17
CA SER A 23 0.43 9.23 6.35
C SER A 23 1.34 9.28 7.58
N ASP A 24 0.93 10.02 8.62
CA ASP A 24 1.65 10.05 9.90
C ASP A 24 1.82 8.63 10.50
N LEU A 25 0.80 7.79 10.35
CA LEU A 25 0.85 6.39 10.77
C LEU A 25 1.90 5.59 10.00
N ASP A 26 2.00 5.79 8.67
CA ASP A 26 3.01 5.13 7.85
C ASP A 26 4.43 5.57 8.26
N LEU A 27 4.61 6.85 8.58
CA LEU A 27 5.88 7.39 9.06
C LEU A 27 6.27 6.79 10.42
N GLU A 28 5.32 6.66 11.35
CA GLU A 28 5.57 6.01 12.65
C GLU A 28 5.96 4.54 12.48
N ILE A 29 5.30 3.82 11.56
CA ILE A 29 5.64 2.43 11.21
C ILE A 29 7.07 2.36 10.66
N LEU A 30 7.43 3.24 9.74
CA LEU A 30 8.79 3.31 9.19
C LEU A 30 9.84 3.57 10.29
N GLU A 31 9.54 4.45 11.24
CA GLU A 31 10.44 4.79 12.33
C GLU A 31 10.65 3.67 13.35
N LYS A 32 9.64 2.81 13.54
CA LYS A 32 9.79 1.59 14.34
C LYS A 32 10.60 0.54 13.58
N VAL A 33 10.27 0.33 12.30
CA VAL A 33 10.87 -0.75 11.50
C VAL A 33 12.32 -0.49 11.14
N GLN A 34 12.76 0.77 11.00
CA GLN A 34 14.17 1.12 10.75
C GLN A 34 15.14 0.64 11.84
N GLN A 35 14.63 0.39 13.06
CA GLN A 35 15.41 -0.11 14.19
C GLN A 35 15.72 -1.61 14.06
N TYR A 36 15.00 -2.30 13.18
CA TYR A 36 15.12 -3.74 12.95
C TYR A 36 15.95 -4.06 11.71
N GLN A 37 16.29 -5.34 11.57
CA GLN A 37 17.02 -5.82 10.40
C GLN A 37 16.07 -5.98 9.22
N ILE A 38 16.12 -5.02 8.30
CA ILE A 38 15.32 -5.06 7.06
C ILE A 38 15.83 -6.18 6.16
N LYS A 39 14.91 -7.05 5.73
CA LYS A 39 15.19 -8.16 4.82
C LYS A 39 14.82 -7.81 3.39
N SER A 40 13.67 -7.17 3.19
CA SER A 40 13.23 -6.74 1.85
C SER A 40 12.25 -5.57 1.92
N ILE A 41 12.21 -4.81 0.84
CA ILE A 41 11.24 -3.74 0.58
C ILE A 41 10.67 -4.01 -0.81
N CYS A 42 9.35 -4.14 -0.91
CA CYS A 42 8.62 -4.36 -2.15
C CYS A 42 7.65 -3.21 -2.34
N CYS A 43 7.66 -2.60 -3.52
CA CYS A 43 6.75 -1.52 -3.88
C CYS A 43 6.03 -1.91 -5.17
N THR A 44 4.77 -1.53 -5.30
CA THR A 44 4.00 -1.72 -6.53
C THR A 44 3.34 -0.42 -6.96
N THR A 45 3.19 -0.24 -8.27
CA THR A 45 2.41 0.84 -8.87
C THR A 45 0.98 0.38 -9.19
N GLU A 46 0.82 -0.87 -9.63
CA GLU A 46 -0.46 -1.50 -9.99
C GLU A 46 -0.82 -2.59 -8.98
N GLY A 47 -2.13 -2.79 -8.73
CA GLY A 47 -2.60 -3.75 -7.72
C GLY A 47 -2.16 -3.39 -6.30
N GLY A 48 -2.03 -4.38 -5.42
CA GLY A 48 -1.67 -4.13 -4.02
C GLY A 48 -1.34 -5.37 -3.19
N PHE A 49 -0.82 -5.13 -2.00
CA PHE A 49 -0.59 -6.14 -0.98
C PHE A 49 -1.80 -6.25 -0.06
N ASP A 50 -2.27 -7.48 0.15
CA ASP A 50 -3.36 -7.78 1.06
C ASP A 50 -2.94 -7.59 2.53
N LYS A 51 -3.81 -6.95 3.33
CA LYS A 51 -3.53 -6.62 4.73
C LYS A 51 -3.21 -7.82 5.61
N LYS A 52 -3.91 -8.95 5.38
CA LYS A 52 -3.86 -10.11 6.28
C LYS A 52 -2.70 -11.04 5.93
N THR A 53 -2.49 -11.25 4.64
CA THR A 53 -1.55 -12.24 4.11
C THR A 53 -0.24 -11.62 3.63
N GLY A 54 -0.26 -10.34 3.28
CA GLY A 54 0.85 -9.67 2.59
C GLY A 54 1.10 -10.23 1.19
N ALA A 55 0.17 -10.99 0.62
CA ALA A 55 0.23 -11.48 -0.75
C ALA A 55 -0.08 -10.35 -1.72
N PHE A 56 0.58 -10.36 -2.88
CA PHE A 56 0.35 -9.40 -3.94
C PHE A 56 -0.80 -9.87 -4.84
N TYR A 57 -1.69 -8.94 -5.19
CA TYR A 57 -2.77 -9.14 -6.14
C TYR A 57 -2.74 -8.02 -7.17
N THR A 58 -2.94 -8.38 -8.44
CA THR A 58 -2.98 -7.43 -9.56
C THR A 58 -4.30 -6.68 -9.66
N GLU A 59 -5.36 -7.22 -9.07
CA GLU A 59 -6.70 -6.64 -9.09
C GLU A 59 -6.78 -5.44 -8.13
N ASP A 60 -7.47 -4.39 -8.54
CA ASP A 60 -7.83 -3.31 -7.62
C ASP A 60 -8.90 -3.79 -6.65
N ARG A 61 -8.56 -3.70 -5.36
CA ARG A 61 -9.39 -4.12 -4.24
C ARG A 61 -9.75 -2.89 -3.44
N THR A 62 -10.80 -3.00 -2.64
CA THR A 62 -11.27 -1.93 -1.74
C THR A 62 -10.14 -1.29 -0.93
N LEU A 63 -9.12 -2.07 -0.53
CA LEU A 63 -7.93 -1.54 0.13
C LEU A 63 -6.67 -2.23 -0.38
N ASN A 64 -5.80 -1.46 -1.03
CA ASN A 64 -4.53 -1.93 -1.56
C ASN A 64 -3.37 -1.23 -0.86
N TYR A 65 -2.49 -2.00 -0.19
CA TYR A 65 -1.24 -1.44 0.32
C TYR A 65 -0.19 -1.47 -0.78
N LYS A 66 0.48 -0.35 -1.04
CA LYS A 66 1.44 -0.24 -2.14
C LYS A 66 2.86 -0.63 -1.75
N ILE A 67 3.17 -0.67 -0.45
CA ILE A 67 4.52 -0.93 0.04
C ILE A 67 4.49 -2.01 1.12
N LYS A 68 5.33 -3.03 0.96
CA LYS A 68 5.58 -4.10 1.94
C LYS A 68 7.03 -4.09 2.39
N ILE A 69 7.25 -4.07 3.71
CA ILE A 69 8.58 -4.12 4.30
C ILE A 69 8.67 -5.36 5.18
N ALA A 70 9.58 -6.27 4.83
CA ALA A 70 9.88 -7.45 5.64
C ALA A 70 11.11 -7.19 6.51
N TYR A 71 11.01 -7.54 7.79
CA TYR A 71 12.07 -7.29 8.78
C TYR A 71 12.17 -8.43 9.78
N LYS A 72 13.30 -8.46 10.51
CA LYS A 72 13.49 -9.31 11.69
C LYS A 72 13.85 -8.44 12.88
N ARG A 73 13.17 -8.68 14.02
CA ARG A 73 13.50 -7.97 15.28
C ARG A 73 14.89 -8.30 15.79
N ASN A 74 15.35 -9.52 15.58
CA ASN A 74 16.71 -10.01 15.85
C ASN A 74 17.00 -11.23 14.96
N ASP A 75 18.24 -11.72 14.94
CA ASP A 75 18.65 -12.79 14.02
C ASP A 75 17.87 -14.11 14.20
N SER A 76 17.48 -14.40 15.45
CA SER A 76 16.72 -15.60 15.84
C SER A 76 15.20 -15.48 15.64
N ALA A 77 14.69 -14.26 15.45
CA ALA A 77 13.27 -14.02 15.27
C ALA A 77 12.78 -14.49 13.89
N PRO A 78 11.50 -14.88 13.78
CA PRO A 78 10.86 -15.07 12.49
C PRO A 78 10.82 -13.75 11.71
N THR A 79 10.76 -13.85 10.39
CA THR A 79 10.55 -12.68 9.53
C THR A 79 9.11 -12.22 9.66
N GLU A 80 8.94 -10.95 10.01
CA GLU A 80 7.66 -10.26 10.06
C GLU A 80 7.57 -9.28 8.88
N PHE A 81 6.38 -8.72 8.65
CA PHE A 81 6.20 -7.65 7.67
C PHE A 81 5.23 -6.60 8.16
N VAL A 82 5.40 -5.39 7.65
CA VAL A 82 4.42 -4.30 7.73
C VAL A 82 4.02 -3.87 6.32
N LEU A 83 2.85 -3.26 6.25
CA LEU A 83 2.28 -2.69 5.04
C LEU A 83 2.01 -1.21 5.29
N ILE A 84 2.40 -0.37 4.35
CA ILE A 84 2.23 1.09 4.40
C ILE A 84 1.72 1.60 3.05
N LYS A 85 1.30 2.87 3.00
CA LYS A 85 0.69 3.51 1.83
C LYS A 85 -0.54 2.72 1.37
N ALA A 86 -1.58 2.79 2.20
CA ALA A 86 -2.89 2.30 1.80
C ALA A 86 -3.49 3.22 0.73
N GLU A 87 -4.03 2.61 -0.31
CA GLU A 87 -4.83 3.27 -1.32
C GLU A 87 -6.17 2.56 -1.37
N GLU A 88 -7.23 3.33 -1.13
CA GLU A 88 -8.58 2.88 -1.36
C GLU A 88 -8.80 2.92 -2.87
N ALA A 89 -9.34 1.84 -3.43
CA ALA A 89 -9.82 1.92 -4.81
C ALA A 89 -10.94 2.95 -4.83
N GLU A 90 -10.83 3.97 -5.68
CA GLU A 90 -11.97 4.82 -6.01
C GLU A 90 -13.08 3.88 -6.46
N GLU A 91 -14.15 3.75 -5.68
CA GLU A 91 -15.38 3.19 -6.20
C GLU A 91 -15.72 4.07 -7.40
N GLU A 92 -15.60 3.54 -8.61
CA GLU A 92 -16.24 4.17 -9.76
C GLU A 92 -17.71 4.27 -9.35
N ASP A 93 -18.13 5.49 -9.01
CA ASP A 93 -19.51 5.89 -8.83
C ASP A 93 -20.19 5.51 -10.15
N LEU A 94 -20.74 4.30 -10.18
CA LEU A 94 -21.42 3.72 -11.32
C LEU A 94 -22.60 4.63 -11.62
N PHE A 95 -22.35 5.57 -12.54
CA PHE A 95 -23.30 6.43 -13.22
C PHE A 95 -24.76 5.97 -13.03
N GLN A 96 -25.46 6.51 -12.03
CA GLN A 96 -26.92 6.50 -12.07
C GLN A 96 -27.35 7.55 -13.08
N PHE A 97 -27.29 7.20 -14.37
CA PHE A 97 -28.09 7.89 -15.37
C PHE A 97 -29.57 7.62 -15.04
N PRO A 98 -30.40 8.61 -14.67
CA PRO A 98 -31.84 8.41 -14.70
C PRO A 98 -32.22 8.19 -16.17
N GLN A 99 -32.62 6.97 -16.50
CA GLN A 99 -33.25 6.68 -17.78
C GLN A 99 -34.53 7.50 -17.91
N LYS A 100 -34.67 8.14 -19.07
CA LYS A 100 -35.80 8.93 -19.54
C LYS A 100 -37.16 8.33 -19.15
N THR A 101 -37.99 9.11 -18.45
CA THR A 101 -39.44 9.07 -18.67
C THR A 101 -39.84 10.31 -19.45
N THR A 102 -39.94 10.14 -20.77
CA THR A 102 -40.59 11.11 -21.65
C THR A 102 -42.10 10.97 -21.45
N HIS A 103 -42.71 11.82 -20.62
CA HIS A 103 -44.16 12.05 -20.69
C HIS A 103 -44.42 13.17 -21.69
N LEU A 104 -44.66 12.77 -22.94
CA LEU A 104 -45.45 13.57 -23.88
C LEU A 104 -46.91 13.49 -23.43
N GLU A 105 -47.36 14.44 -22.63
CA GLU A 105 -48.79 14.76 -22.60
C GLU A 105 -49.09 15.65 -23.80
N LYS A 106 -49.74 15.05 -24.80
CA LYS A 106 -50.41 15.80 -25.87
C LYS A 106 -51.67 16.43 -25.28
N ALA A 107 -51.87 17.70 -25.62
CA ALA A 107 -53.08 18.46 -25.43
C ALA A 107 -54.33 17.75 -26.01
N VAL A 108 -55.45 17.86 -25.29
CA VAL A 108 -56.79 18.17 -25.82
C VAL A 108 -57.48 19.09 -24.82
#